data_AF-A0A315ZN34-F1
#
_entry.id   AF-A0A315ZN34-F1
#
_cell.length_a   1.000
_cell.length_b   1.000
_cell.length_c   1.000
_cell.angle_alpha   90.00
_cell.angle_beta   90.00
_cell.angle_gamma   90.00
#
_symmetry.space_group_name_H-M   'P 1'
#
loop_
_entity.id
_entity.type
_entity.pdbx_description
1 polymer ?
#
loop_
_entity_poly.entity_id
_entity_poly.type
_entity_poly.pdbx_seq_one_letter_code
_entity_poly.pdbx_strand_id
1 'polypeptide(L)'
;MPSVRSALALVVWGLVLDLADLRLGSFDVLPDVVGLALVLLGLKDLSAHLPGLRRAKQVAMVAAVLSLADLVHPLRTTTEVAGEMTTSVTAAGEPIGLWGLASGLHDVAVTLLIILVCRAVARAARDGGAVTVAEIFGRLVLWNTLLLVAELLATAAGLALGEEATELAVVVLPVVIAGVALSIWTLVRLWGLREGPPLASSSAQPRGSEVGFIQNGE
;
A
#
# COMPACT_ATOMS: atom_id res chain seq x y z
N MET A 1 12.40 -15.72 16.61
CA MET A 1 11.88 -14.50 15.97
C MET A 1 12.06 -14.64 14.47
N PRO A 2 11.06 -14.33 13.64
CA PRO A 2 11.22 -14.36 12.19
C PRO A 2 12.33 -13.42 11.75
N SER A 3 13.07 -13.80 10.71
CA SER A 3 14.10 -12.93 10.15
C SER A 3 13.44 -11.69 9.53
N VAL A 4 14.16 -10.56 9.52
CA VAL A 4 13.74 -9.32 8.82
C VAL A 4 13.29 -9.62 7.39
N ARG A 5 13.96 -10.57 6.73
CA ARG A 5 13.61 -11.04 5.38
C ARG A 5 12.25 -11.70 5.31
N SER A 6 11.95 -12.59 6.26
CA SER A 6 10.65 -13.27 6.33
C SER A 6 9.53 -12.27 6.62
N ALA A 7 9.77 -11.30 7.49
CA ALA A 7 8.78 -10.26 7.80
C ALA A 7 8.52 -9.33 6.60
N LEU A 8 9.58 -8.94 5.87
CA LEU A 8 9.43 -8.17 4.62
C LEU A 8 8.71 -8.96 3.53
N ALA A 9 8.92 -10.27 3.46
CA ALA A 9 8.19 -11.15 2.55
C ALA A 9 6.68 -11.08 2.78
N LEU A 10 6.25 -11.12 4.04
CA LEU A 10 4.84 -11.02 4.42
C LEU A 10 4.25 -9.68 3.99
N VAL A 11 4.99 -8.59 4.18
CA VAL A 11 4.55 -7.25 3.71
C VAL A 11 4.43 -7.21 2.19
N VAL A 12 5.44 -7.68 1.46
CA VAL A 12 5.43 -7.63 -0.01
C VAL A 12 4.31 -8.50 -0.58
N TRP A 13 4.17 -9.75 -0.12
CA TRP A 13 3.12 -10.64 -0.58
C TRP A 13 1.73 -10.17 -0.16
N GLY A 14 1.60 -9.60 1.03
CA GLY A 14 0.35 -8.99 1.47
C GLY A 14 -0.08 -7.84 0.55
N LEU A 15 0.83 -6.94 0.21
CA LEU A 15 0.57 -5.85 -0.74
C LEU A 15 0.31 -6.34 -2.17
N VAL A 16 0.99 -7.41 -2.61
CA VAL A 16 0.74 -7.99 -3.94
C VAL A 16 -0.64 -8.63 -4.02
N LEU A 17 -1.09 -9.30 -2.95
CA LEU A 17 -2.43 -9.89 -2.89
C LEU A 17 -3.51 -8.81 -2.93
N ASP A 18 -3.34 -7.76 -2.12
CA ASP A 18 -4.23 -6.60 -2.05
C ASP A 18 -4.31 -5.87 -3.42
N LEU A 19 -3.16 -5.56 -4.04
CA LEU A 19 -3.14 -4.90 -5.35
C LEU A 19 -3.59 -5.78 -6.52
N ALA A 20 -3.58 -7.10 -6.37
CA ALA A 20 -4.03 -8.01 -7.43
C ALA A 20 -5.56 -8.05 -7.55
N ASP A 21 -6.29 -7.62 -6.52
CA ASP A 21 -7.76 -7.51 -6.46
C ASP A 21 -8.45 -8.69 -7.17
N LEU A 22 -8.14 -9.92 -6.71
CA LEU A 22 -8.59 -11.15 -7.35
C LEU A 22 -10.07 -11.43 -7.06
N ARG A 23 -10.95 -10.84 -7.87
CA ARG A 23 -12.41 -11.05 -7.81
C ARG A 23 -12.86 -12.18 -8.76
N LEU A 24 -13.75 -13.06 -8.29
CA LEU A 24 -14.49 -14.01 -9.14
C LEU A 24 -15.96 -13.61 -9.17
N GLY A 25 -16.37 -12.90 -10.24
CA GLY A 25 -17.71 -12.34 -10.35
C GLY A 25 -17.91 -11.16 -9.40
N SER A 26 -19.00 -11.18 -8.64
CA SER A 26 -19.28 -10.19 -7.57
C SER A 26 -18.68 -10.57 -6.22
N PHE A 27 -18.04 -11.75 -6.14
CA PHE A 27 -17.44 -12.24 -4.90
C PHE A 27 -15.95 -11.90 -4.91
N ASP A 28 -15.53 -11.17 -3.89
CA ASP A 28 -14.12 -10.94 -3.60
C ASP A 28 -13.57 -12.19 -2.91
N VAL A 29 -12.72 -12.95 -3.61
CA VAL A 29 -12.39 -14.35 -3.26
C VAL A 29 -11.17 -14.44 -2.35
N LEU A 30 -10.32 -13.43 -2.40
CA LEU A 30 -9.15 -13.30 -1.54
C LEU A 30 -9.10 -11.86 -1.06
N PRO A 31 -9.86 -11.56 -0.01
CA PRO A 31 -10.28 -10.20 0.29
C PRO A 31 -9.07 -9.47 0.80
N ASP A 32 -8.93 -8.20 0.43
CA ASP A 32 -7.94 -7.23 0.89
C ASP A 32 -7.58 -7.40 2.38
N VAL A 33 -8.55 -7.81 3.21
CA VAL A 33 -8.37 -8.22 4.61
C VAL A 33 -7.22 -9.22 4.84
N VAL A 34 -7.10 -10.28 4.03
CA VAL A 34 -6.02 -11.28 4.14
C VAL A 34 -4.68 -10.68 3.73
N GLY A 35 -4.65 -9.91 2.63
CA GLY A 35 -3.46 -9.19 2.18
C GLY A 35 -2.95 -8.24 3.29
N LEU A 36 -3.83 -7.40 3.80
CA LEU A 36 -3.55 -6.45 4.88
C LEU A 36 -3.22 -7.14 6.21
N ALA A 37 -3.80 -8.30 6.52
CA ALA A 37 -3.41 -9.10 7.68
C ALA A 37 -1.95 -9.57 7.59
N LEU A 38 -1.51 -10.04 6.41
CA LEU A 38 -0.10 -10.39 6.17
C LEU A 38 0.80 -9.17 6.30
N VAL A 39 0.38 -8.01 5.77
CA VAL A 39 1.11 -6.75 5.95
C VAL A 39 1.23 -6.39 7.42
N LEU A 40 0.16 -6.46 8.20
CA LEU A 40 0.17 -6.15 9.64
C LEU A 40 1.09 -7.08 10.42
N LEU A 41 1.10 -8.38 10.11
CA LEU A 41 2.00 -9.35 10.72
C LEU A 41 3.46 -9.03 10.40
N GLY A 42 3.79 -8.75 9.13
CA GLY A 42 5.14 -8.36 8.74
C GLY A 42 5.59 -7.04 9.36
N LEU A 43 4.72 -6.03 9.41
CA LEU A 43 5.01 -4.73 10.02
C LEU A 43 5.16 -4.79 11.53
N LYS A 44 4.44 -5.69 12.22
CA LYS A 44 4.61 -5.92 13.67
C LYS A 44 6.06 -6.24 13.99
N ASP A 45 6.68 -7.15 13.22
CA ASP A 45 8.06 -7.57 13.46
C ASP A 45 9.08 -6.57 12.91
N LEU A 46 8.82 -5.96 11.75
CA LEU A 46 9.73 -4.98 11.15
C LEU A 46 9.79 -3.65 11.91
N SER A 47 8.69 -3.20 12.50
CA SER A 47 8.63 -1.91 13.21
C SER A 47 9.48 -1.86 14.48
N ALA A 48 9.87 -3.02 15.02
CA ALA A 48 10.85 -3.12 16.10
C ALA A 48 12.28 -2.79 15.62
N HIS A 49 12.58 -3.05 14.36
CA HIS A 49 13.91 -2.88 13.76
C HIS A 49 14.04 -1.58 12.96
N LEU A 50 12.94 -1.15 12.33
CA LEU A 50 12.87 0.04 11.48
C LEU A 50 11.81 0.99 12.05
N PRO A 51 12.20 1.98 12.88
CA PRO A 51 11.26 2.89 13.56
C PRO A 51 10.30 3.61 12.60
N GLY A 52 10.74 3.85 11.35
CA GLY A 52 9.92 4.46 10.30
C GLY A 52 8.66 3.67 9.95
N LEU A 53 8.62 2.36 10.23
CA LEU A 53 7.47 1.50 9.91
C LEU A 53 6.35 1.52 10.97
N ARG A 54 6.53 2.20 12.11
CA ARG A 54 5.46 2.33 13.11
C ARG A 54 4.22 3.04 12.54
N ARG A 55 4.45 4.09 11.72
CA ARG A 55 3.35 4.80 11.03
C ARG A 55 2.71 3.94 9.95
N ALA A 56 3.51 3.20 9.19
CA ALA A 56 3.01 2.26 8.20
C ALA A 56 2.04 1.24 8.84
N LYS A 57 2.37 0.72 10.02
CA LYS A 57 1.49 -0.20 10.77
C LYS A 57 0.14 0.46 11.11
N GLN A 58 0.13 1.71 11.55
CA GLN A 58 -1.11 2.44 11.88
C GLN A 58 -1.96 2.64 10.63
N VAL A 59 -1.36 3.03 9.51
CA VAL A 59 -2.05 3.19 8.23
C VAL A 59 -2.61 1.85 7.73
N ALA A 60 -1.84 0.76 7.83
CA ALA A 60 -2.31 -0.57 7.48
C ALA A 60 -3.51 -1.03 8.33
N MET A 61 -3.57 -0.64 9.62
CA MET A 61 -4.75 -0.92 10.44
C MET A 61 -5.98 -0.14 9.96
N VAL A 62 -5.80 1.12 9.56
CA VAL A 62 -6.90 1.94 9.01
C VAL A 62 -7.39 1.33 7.69
N ALA A 63 -6.47 0.99 6.78
CA ALA A 63 -6.79 0.30 5.54
C ALA A 63 -7.56 -1.00 5.82
N ALA A 64 -7.09 -1.83 6.75
CA ALA A 64 -7.77 -3.09 7.10
C ALA A 64 -9.18 -2.88 7.68
N VAL A 65 -9.43 -1.78 8.39
CA VAL A 65 -10.78 -1.45 8.89
C VAL A 65 -11.66 -0.95 7.75
N LEU A 66 -11.12 -0.16 6.82
CA LEU A 66 -11.86 0.32 5.65
C LEU A 66 -12.22 -0.84 4.71
N SER A 67 -11.32 -1.80 4.47
CA SER A 67 -11.62 -2.97 3.62
C SER A 67 -12.69 -3.89 4.20
N LEU A 68 -12.87 -3.91 5.53
CA LEU A 68 -14.00 -4.60 6.14
C LEU A 68 -15.35 -3.98 5.78
N ALA A 69 -15.40 -2.68 5.45
CA ALA A 69 -16.61 -2.05 4.97
C ALA A 69 -16.99 -2.63 3.59
N ASP A 70 -16.02 -2.79 2.70
CA ASP A 70 -16.23 -3.30 1.35
C ASP A 70 -16.75 -4.75 1.35
N LEU A 71 -16.35 -5.56 2.34
CA LEU A 71 -16.84 -6.93 2.50
C LEU A 71 -18.37 -7.02 2.73
N VAL A 72 -18.99 -6.00 3.30
CA VAL A 72 -20.43 -6.00 3.64
C VAL A 72 -21.29 -5.58 2.44
N HIS A 73 -20.70 -4.94 1.43
CA HIS A 73 -21.40 -4.38 0.27
C HIS A 73 -22.04 -5.43 -0.68
N PRO A 74 -21.36 -6.50 -1.13
CA PRO A 74 -21.91 -7.44 -2.12
C PRO A 74 -23.16 -8.20 -1.67
N LEU A 75 -23.53 -8.13 -0.38
CA LEU A 75 -24.76 -8.72 0.15
C LEU A 75 -26.04 -7.95 -0.24
N ARG A 76 -25.94 -6.77 -0.88
CA ARG A 76 -27.08 -5.87 -1.09
C ARG A 76 -27.57 -5.71 -2.53
N THR A 77 -26.84 -6.16 -3.55
CA THR A 77 -27.18 -5.88 -4.96
C THR A 77 -27.82 -7.04 -5.73
N THR A 78 -28.05 -8.19 -5.11
CA THR A 78 -28.78 -9.31 -5.73
C THR A 78 -30.25 -9.34 -5.32
N THR A 79 -31.00 -8.27 -5.59
CA THR A 79 -32.46 -8.39 -5.70
C THR A 79 -32.81 -8.85 -7.10
N GLU A 80 -32.86 -10.17 -7.30
CA GLU A 80 -33.58 -10.80 -8.40
C GLU A 80 -35.07 -10.42 -8.27
N VAL A 81 -35.49 -9.37 -8.97
CA VAL A 81 -36.92 -9.09 -9.14
C VAL A 81 -37.43 -10.00 -10.26
N ALA A 82 -37.96 -11.15 -9.84
CA ALA A 82 -38.92 -11.98 -10.56
C ALA A 82 -38.87 -11.95 -12.11
N GLY A 83 -37.85 -12.56 -12.70
CA GLY A 83 -37.89 -13.03 -14.10
C GLY A 83 -37.70 -11.97 -15.19
N GLU A 84 -37.59 -10.69 -14.86
CA GLU A 84 -37.06 -9.68 -15.78
C GLU A 84 -35.62 -9.36 -15.37
N MET A 85 -34.65 -9.74 -16.21
CA MET A 85 -33.35 -9.07 -16.24
C MET A 85 -33.55 -7.63 -16.75
N THR A 86 -34.30 -6.82 -16.02
CA THR A 86 -34.10 -5.39 -16.07
C THR A 86 -32.82 -5.16 -15.29
N THR A 87 -31.70 -5.01 -16.01
CA THR A 87 -30.60 -4.20 -15.50
C THR A 87 -31.18 -2.79 -15.34
N SER A 88 -31.92 -2.56 -14.26
CA SER A 88 -32.18 -1.21 -13.79
C SER A 88 -30.81 -0.71 -13.38
N VAL A 89 -30.13 -0.17 -14.37
CA VAL A 89 -29.19 0.91 -14.26
C VAL A 89 -29.90 1.98 -13.43
N THR A 90 -29.91 1.80 -12.11
CA THR A 90 -29.77 2.90 -11.15
C THR A 90 -28.36 3.52 -11.26
N ALA A 91 -27.60 3.18 -12.31
CA ALA A 91 -26.31 3.68 -12.71
C ALA A 91 -26.32 5.10 -13.30
N ALA A 92 -26.96 6.04 -12.61
CA ALA A 92 -26.72 7.46 -12.86
C ALA A 92 -26.84 8.31 -11.59
N GLY A 93 -27.59 7.86 -10.58
CA GLY A 93 -28.03 8.74 -9.50
C GLY A 93 -27.70 8.30 -8.08
N GLU A 94 -27.04 7.17 -7.83
CA GLU A 94 -26.51 6.98 -6.48
C GLU A 94 -25.37 8.00 -6.31
N PRO A 95 -25.54 9.03 -5.44
CA PRO A 95 -24.45 9.95 -5.15
C PRO A 95 -23.26 9.09 -4.74
N ILE A 96 -22.04 9.53 -5.06
CA ILE A 96 -20.79 8.96 -4.52
C ILE A 96 -21.02 8.74 -3.02
N GLY A 97 -21.42 7.52 -2.68
CA GLY A 97 -22.09 7.29 -1.42
C GLY A 97 -21.05 7.26 -0.32
N LEU A 98 -21.50 7.04 0.91
CA LEU A 98 -20.59 6.63 1.98
C LEU A 98 -19.68 5.47 1.55
N TRP A 99 -20.15 4.59 0.64
CA TRP A 99 -19.37 3.50 0.05
C TRP A 99 -18.26 3.94 -0.90
N GLY A 100 -18.57 4.78 -1.89
CA GLY A 100 -17.54 5.29 -2.81
C GLY A 100 -16.47 6.08 -2.07
N LEU A 101 -16.86 6.81 -1.02
CA LEU A 101 -15.92 7.48 -0.12
C LEU A 101 -15.09 6.47 0.70
N ALA A 102 -15.69 5.41 1.24
CA ALA A 102 -14.97 4.39 2.02
C ALA A 102 -13.92 3.66 1.16
N SER A 103 -14.31 3.22 -0.04
CA SER A 103 -13.41 2.57 -1.00
C SER A 103 -12.30 3.52 -1.47
N GLY A 104 -12.63 4.77 -1.83
CA GLY A 104 -11.58 5.75 -2.19
C GLY A 104 -10.61 6.05 -1.03
N LEU A 105 -11.10 6.07 0.21
CA LEU A 105 -10.24 6.21 1.40
C LEU A 105 -9.39 4.96 1.64
N HIS A 106 -9.90 3.77 1.34
CA HIS A 106 -9.16 2.52 1.40
C HIS A 106 -7.95 2.58 0.45
N ASP A 107 -8.18 2.90 -0.82
CA ASP A 107 -7.14 3.00 -1.85
C ASP A 107 -6.06 4.02 -1.46
N VAL A 108 -6.48 5.21 -1.01
CA VAL A 108 -5.58 6.23 -0.48
C VAL A 108 -4.74 5.70 0.69
N ALA A 109 -5.33 4.93 1.60
CA ALA A 109 -4.62 4.35 2.74
C ALA A 109 -3.61 3.29 2.29
N VAL A 110 -3.95 2.43 1.33
CA VAL A 110 -3.05 1.42 0.74
C VAL A 110 -1.89 2.09 0.00
N THR A 111 -2.16 3.08 -0.84
CA THR A 111 -1.11 3.82 -1.57
C THR A 111 -0.16 4.54 -0.58
N LEU A 112 -0.71 5.16 0.46
CA LEU A 112 0.09 5.77 1.53
C LEU A 112 0.94 4.73 2.28
N LEU A 113 0.37 3.56 2.57
CA LEU A 113 1.08 2.45 3.18
C LEU A 113 2.28 2.01 2.35
N ILE A 114 2.10 1.82 1.03
CA ILE A 114 3.19 1.47 0.10
C ILE A 114 4.29 2.52 0.14
N ILE A 115 3.94 3.82 0.10
CA ILE A 115 4.90 4.93 0.19
C ILE A 115 5.71 4.86 1.48
N LEU A 116 5.05 4.64 2.62
CA LEU A 116 5.71 4.59 3.94
C LEU A 116 6.66 3.39 4.05
N VAL A 117 6.23 2.21 3.57
CA VAL A 117 7.06 1.01 3.53
C VAL A 117 8.28 1.24 2.64
N CYS A 118 8.06 1.71 1.41
CA CYS A 118 9.14 1.96 0.45
C CYS A 118 10.14 2.99 0.97
N ARG A 119 9.67 4.07 1.62
CA ARG A 119 10.54 5.09 2.20
C ARG A 119 11.37 4.56 3.36
N ALA A 120 10.81 3.71 4.20
CA ALA A 120 11.53 3.09 5.31
C ALA A 120 12.61 2.12 4.80
N VAL A 121 12.28 1.29 3.80
CA VAL A 121 13.24 0.37 3.18
C VAL A 121 14.34 1.13 2.44
N ALA A 122 13.98 2.18 1.68
CA ALA A 122 14.96 3.02 0.99
C ALA A 122 15.99 3.61 1.97
N ARG A 123 15.54 4.14 3.11
CA ARG A 123 16.44 4.68 4.14
C ARG A 123 17.35 3.61 4.72
N ALA A 124 16.77 2.48 5.16
CA ALA A 124 17.55 1.36 5.69
C ALA A 124 18.60 0.85 4.69
N ALA A 125 18.25 0.80 3.40
CA ALA A 125 19.18 0.44 2.34
C ALA A 125 20.31 1.46 2.17
N ARG A 126 20.04 2.78 2.23
CA ARG A 126 21.09 3.82 2.20
C ARG A 126 22.03 3.69 3.38
N ASP A 127 21.47 3.54 4.57
CA ASP A 127 22.24 3.44 5.82
C ASP A 127 23.12 2.18 5.81
N GLY A 128 22.68 1.11 5.15
CA GLY A 128 23.44 -0.12 4.93
C GLY A 128 24.37 -0.12 3.71
N GLY A 129 24.51 0.99 2.98
CA GLY A 129 25.36 1.11 1.78
C GLY A 129 24.81 0.45 0.50
N ALA A 130 23.58 -0.05 0.52
CA ALA A 130 22.90 -0.64 -0.64
C ALA A 130 22.26 0.43 -1.54
N VAL A 131 23.09 1.27 -2.16
CA VAL A 131 22.67 2.46 -2.93
C VAL A 131 21.66 2.12 -4.04
N THR A 132 21.90 1.08 -4.84
CA THR A 132 20.99 0.67 -5.93
C THR A 132 19.60 0.30 -5.43
N VAL A 133 19.51 -0.40 -4.30
CA VAL A 133 18.22 -0.76 -3.67
C VAL A 133 17.51 0.50 -3.19
N ALA A 134 18.23 1.41 -2.54
CA ALA A 134 17.69 2.67 -2.08
C ALA A 134 17.16 3.57 -3.21
N GLU A 135 17.81 3.58 -4.37
CA GLU A 135 17.36 4.31 -5.55
C GLU A 135 16.10 3.70 -6.18
N ILE A 136 16.00 2.37 -6.24
CA ILE A 136 14.80 1.69 -6.73
C ILE A 136 13.61 2.02 -5.83
N PHE A 137 13.75 1.86 -4.51
CA PHE A 137 12.68 2.21 -3.57
C PHE A 137 12.40 3.72 -3.54
N GLY A 138 13.40 4.57 -3.75
CA GLY A 138 13.22 6.01 -3.91
C GLY A 138 12.35 6.37 -5.12
N ARG A 139 12.57 5.70 -6.27
CA ARG A 139 11.71 5.85 -7.46
C ARG A 139 10.30 5.35 -7.21
N LEU A 140 10.14 4.23 -6.51
CA LEU A 140 8.80 3.74 -6.12
C LEU A 140 8.05 4.73 -5.24
N VAL A 141 8.72 5.37 -4.28
CA VAL A 141 8.11 6.43 -3.46
C VAL A 141 7.61 7.57 -4.34
N LEU A 142 8.42 8.04 -5.30
CA LEU A 142 8.01 9.10 -6.22
C LEU A 142 6.78 8.68 -7.03
N TRP A 143 6.83 7.52 -7.68
CA TRP A 143 5.72 7.01 -8.50
C TRP A 143 4.42 6.85 -7.71
N ASN A 144 4.47 6.22 -6.53
CA ASN A 144 3.28 6.04 -5.71
C ASN A 144 2.77 7.38 -5.13
N THR A 145 3.65 8.37 -4.92
CA THR A 145 3.20 9.71 -4.53
C THR A 145 2.44 10.40 -5.67
N LEU A 146 2.89 10.25 -6.92
CA LEU A 146 2.17 10.78 -8.07
C LEU A 146 0.82 10.06 -8.27
N LEU A 147 0.80 8.74 -8.07
CA LEU A 147 -0.42 7.93 -8.09
C LEU A 147 -1.42 8.43 -7.03
N LEU A 148 -0.98 8.60 -5.79
CA LEU A 148 -1.82 9.11 -4.70
C LEU A 148 -2.41 10.49 -5.01
N VAL A 149 -1.61 11.40 -5.58
CA VAL A 149 -2.11 12.72 -5.98
C VAL A 149 -3.15 12.59 -7.10
N ALA A 150 -2.92 11.72 -8.08
CA ALA A 150 -3.88 11.47 -9.14
C ALA A 150 -5.21 10.88 -8.61
N GLU A 151 -5.14 9.92 -7.69
CA GLU A 151 -6.30 9.33 -7.01
C GLU A 151 -7.10 10.39 -6.23
N LEU A 152 -6.42 11.24 -5.46
CA LEU A 152 -7.07 12.32 -4.71
C LEU A 152 -7.72 13.35 -5.64
N LEU A 153 -7.05 13.73 -6.74
CA LEU A 153 -7.62 14.64 -7.74
C LEU A 153 -8.82 14.03 -8.44
N ALA A 154 -8.75 12.76 -8.82
CA ALA A 154 -9.86 12.05 -9.45
C ALA A 154 -11.05 11.93 -8.51
N THR A 155 -10.81 11.62 -7.23
CA THR A 155 -11.86 11.58 -6.19
C THR A 155 -12.50 12.94 -6.00
N ALA A 156 -11.70 14.00 -5.87
CA ALA A 156 -12.20 15.37 -5.71
C ALA A 156 -12.99 15.84 -6.95
N ALA A 157 -12.51 15.52 -8.15
CA ALA A 157 -13.20 15.84 -9.39
C ALA A 157 -14.50 15.06 -9.55
N GLY A 158 -14.53 13.78 -9.19
CA GLY A 158 -15.76 12.99 -9.13
C GLY A 158 -16.81 13.62 -8.21
N LEU A 159 -16.39 14.07 -7.01
CA LEU A 159 -17.27 14.77 -6.07
C LEU A 159 -17.76 16.13 -6.59
N ALA A 160 -16.94 16.83 -7.38
CA ALA A 160 -17.27 18.17 -7.87
C ALA A 160 -18.12 18.16 -9.16
N LEU A 161 -17.85 17.22 -10.07
CA LEU A 161 -18.41 17.19 -11.42
C LEU A 161 -19.56 16.17 -11.58
N GLY A 162 -19.73 15.23 -10.65
CA GLY A 162 -20.78 14.22 -10.74
C GLY A 162 -20.67 13.38 -12.01
N GLU A 163 -21.74 13.32 -12.80
CA GLU A 163 -21.81 12.52 -14.04
C GLU A 163 -20.80 12.96 -15.12
N GLU A 164 -20.38 14.23 -15.12
CA GLU A 164 -19.38 14.75 -16.08
C GLU A 164 -17.96 14.20 -15.80
N ALA A 165 -17.73 13.54 -14.66
CA ALA A 165 -16.44 12.94 -14.32
C ALA A 165 -16.06 11.71 -15.17
N THR A 166 -16.99 11.22 -15.99
CA THR A 166 -16.76 10.04 -16.86
C THR A 166 -15.60 10.26 -17.86
N GLU A 167 -15.45 11.46 -18.41
CA GLU A 167 -14.33 11.77 -19.30
C GLU A 167 -12.98 11.76 -18.56
N LEU A 168 -12.96 12.23 -17.32
CA LEU A 168 -11.76 12.22 -16.49
C LEU A 168 -11.34 10.79 -16.13
N ALA A 169 -12.32 9.92 -15.85
CA ALA A 169 -12.06 8.51 -15.54
C ALA A 169 -11.32 7.80 -16.68
N VAL A 170 -11.66 8.10 -17.95
CA VAL A 170 -10.99 7.52 -19.13
C VAL A 170 -9.51 7.89 -19.20
N VAL A 171 -9.12 9.07 -18.70
CA VAL A 171 -7.72 9.52 -18.68
C VAL A 171 -6.98 9.03 -17.45
N VAL A 172 -7.62 9.04 -16.28
CA VAL A 172 -7.00 8.66 -15.00
C VAL A 172 -6.79 7.15 -14.92
N LEU A 173 -7.76 6.35 -15.37
CA LEU A 173 -7.74 4.90 -15.20
C LEU A 173 -6.50 4.23 -15.84
N PRO A 174 -6.09 4.55 -17.09
CA PRO A 174 -4.87 3.99 -17.67
C PRO A 174 -3.60 4.35 -16.88
N VAL A 175 -3.54 5.56 -16.32
CA VAL A 175 -2.42 6.02 -15.51
C VAL A 175 -2.36 5.24 -14.20
N VAL A 176 -3.50 5.01 -13.56
CA VAL A 176 -3.60 4.21 -12.34
C VAL A 176 -3.18 2.77 -12.60
N ILE A 177 -3.74 2.13 -13.64
CA ILE A 177 -3.39 0.76 -14.03
C ILE A 177 -1.89 0.63 -14.31
N ALA A 178 -1.31 1.56 -15.08
CA ALA A 178 0.12 1.55 -15.37
C ALA A 178 0.97 1.73 -14.10
N GLY A 179 0.54 2.60 -13.18
CA GLY A 179 1.21 2.85 -11.90
C GLY A 179 1.18 1.63 -10.96
N VAL A 180 0.03 0.97 -10.86
CA VAL A 180 -0.14 -0.28 -10.09
C VAL A 180 0.70 -1.41 -10.70
N ALA A 181 0.62 -1.61 -12.02
CA ALA A 181 1.39 -2.63 -12.72
C ALA A 181 2.91 -2.44 -12.54
N LEU A 182 3.40 -1.19 -12.63
CA LEU A 182 4.79 -0.86 -12.39
C LEU A 182 5.21 -1.13 -10.94
N SER A 183 4.32 -0.83 -9.98
CA SER A 183 4.55 -1.10 -8.55
C SER A 183 4.65 -2.60 -8.28
N ILE A 184 3.69 -3.39 -8.78
CA ILE A 184 3.72 -4.86 -8.67
C ILE A 184 4.97 -5.42 -9.33
N TRP A 185 5.27 -5.04 -10.58
CA TRP A 185 6.44 -5.52 -11.30
C TRP A 185 7.74 -5.24 -10.54
N THR A 186 7.87 -4.05 -9.96
CA THR A 186 9.07 -3.69 -9.19
C THR A 186 9.15 -4.48 -7.89
N LEU A 187 8.04 -4.64 -7.15
CA LEU A 187 7.98 -5.44 -5.93
C LEU A 187 8.38 -6.90 -6.20
N VAL A 188 7.85 -7.50 -7.26
CA VAL A 188 8.17 -8.88 -7.68
C VAL A 188 9.63 -8.99 -8.12
N ARG A 189 10.14 -8.03 -8.91
CA ARG A 189 11.54 -8.04 -9.36
C ARG A 189 12.50 -7.91 -8.19
N LEU A 190 12.19 -7.05 -7.22
CA LEU A 190 12.98 -6.89 -6.00
C LEU A 190 12.98 -8.16 -5.15
N TRP A 191 11.85 -8.86 -5.08
CA TRP A 191 11.79 -10.17 -4.46
C TRP A 191 12.69 -11.19 -5.19
N GLY A 192 12.73 -11.15 -6.51
CA GLY A 192 13.63 -11.99 -7.32
C GLY A 192 15.13 -11.70 -7.11
N LEU A 193 15.50 -10.49 -6.72
CA LEU A 193 16.88 -10.12 -6.37
C LEU A 193 17.33 -10.64 -4.98
N ARG A 194 16.56 -11.56 -4.38
CA ARG A 194 16.75 -12.19 -3.05
C ARG A 194 18.14 -12.79 -2.79
N GLU A 195 18.89 -13.10 -3.84
CA GLU A 195 20.23 -13.71 -3.75
C GLU A 195 21.35 -12.68 -3.48
N GLY A 196 21.00 -11.40 -3.31
CA GLY A 196 21.95 -10.36 -2.94
C GLY A 196 22.59 -10.53 -1.55
N PRO A 197 23.76 -9.90 -1.32
CA PRO A 197 24.54 -10.07 -0.09
C PRO A 197 23.70 -9.75 1.16
N PRO A 198 23.96 -10.43 2.29
CA PRO A 198 23.20 -10.22 3.50
C PRO A 198 23.19 -8.75 3.88
N LEU A 199 21.97 -8.17 3.98
CA LEU A 199 21.73 -6.91 4.67
C LEU A 199 22.49 -7.02 5.99
N ALA A 200 23.61 -6.30 6.08
CA ALA A 200 24.51 -6.40 7.20
C ALA A 200 23.64 -6.19 8.44
N SER A 201 23.51 -7.24 9.26
CA SER A 201 22.86 -7.11 10.56
C SER A 201 23.60 -5.97 11.21
N SER A 202 22.91 -4.85 11.39
CA SER A 202 23.43 -3.65 12.05
C SER A 202 23.71 -4.00 13.51
N SER A 203 24.77 -4.78 13.69
CA SER A 203 25.61 -4.88 14.85
C SER A 203 26.73 -3.87 14.71
N ALA A 204 26.51 -2.79 13.95
CA ALA A 204 27.12 -1.50 14.21
C ALA A 204 26.70 -1.12 15.63
N GLN A 205 27.37 -1.76 16.58
CA GLN A 205 27.58 -1.38 17.94
C GLN A 205 27.63 0.14 17.89
N PRO A 206 26.73 0.86 18.59
CA PRO A 206 26.76 2.31 18.58
C PRO A 206 28.21 2.65 18.80
N ARG A 207 28.86 3.30 17.81
CA ARG A 207 30.25 3.73 17.95
C ARG A 207 30.21 4.46 19.26
N GLY A 208 30.73 3.81 20.30
CA GLY A 208 30.87 4.39 21.59
C GLY A 208 31.59 5.65 21.25
N SER A 209 30.89 6.76 21.41
CA SER A 209 31.54 8.04 21.51
C SER A 209 32.64 7.77 22.52
N GLU A 210 33.88 7.63 22.04
CA GLU A 210 35.03 8.05 22.79
C GLU A 210 34.70 9.50 23.13
N VAL A 211 33.96 9.65 24.23
CA VAL A 211 33.93 10.87 25.01
C VAL A 211 35.38 10.95 25.43
N GLY A 212 36.16 11.65 24.60
CA GLY A 212 37.44 12.18 24.99
C GLY A 212 37.18 12.98 26.24
N PHE A 213 37.39 12.33 27.39
CA PHE A 213 37.62 13.00 28.65
C PHE A 213 38.90 13.79 28.41
N ILE A 214 38.74 15.03 27.96
CA ILE A 214 39.80 16.03 28.09
C ILE A 214 39.90 16.26 29.60
N GLN A 215 40.82 15.53 30.23
CA GLN A 215 41.38 15.90 31.53
C GLN A 215 42.13 17.21 31.31
N ASN A 216 41.44 18.33 31.47
CA ASN A 216 42.09 19.59 31.77
C ASN A 216 42.43 19.55 33.26
N GLY A 217 43.73 19.60 33.54
CA GLY A 217 44.27 19.57 34.89
C GLY A 217 44.04 20.87 35.66
N GLU A 218 44.08 20.70 36.99
CA GLU A 218 44.59 21.67 37.96
C GLU A 218 45.62 20.96 38.82
#